data_AF-A0A519LL95-F1
#
_entry.id   AF-A0A519LL95-F1
#
_cell.length_a   1.000
_cell.length_b   1.000
_cell.length_c   1.000
_cell.angle_alpha   90.00
_cell.angle_beta   90.00
_cell.angle_gamma   90.00
#
_symmetry.space_group_name_H-M   'P 1'
#
loop_
_entity.id
_entity.type
_entity.pdbx_description
1 polymer ?
#
loop_
_entity_poly.entity_id
_entity_poly.type
_entity_poly.pdbx_seq_one_letter_code
_entity_poly.pdbx_strand_id
1 'polypeptide(L)'
;MTVNEFPSSSLQVLDPRVAPVFAGASLRRLCTGAIWSEGPVWLPHDDSVLWSDIPNNRILRWSASAGMSVWREQVEFTNGHVLDNEGNL
;
A
#
# COMPACT_ATOMS: atom_id res chain seq x y z
N MET A 1 14.25 8.34 -7.79
CA MET A 1 12.85 7.90 -7.67
C MET A 1 11.99 9.14 -7.91
N THR A 2 11.42 9.30 -9.10
CA THR A 2 10.54 10.45 -9.40
C THR A 2 9.16 10.18 -8.81
N VAL A 3 8.80 10.97 -7.81
CA VAL A 3 7.43 10.99 -7.27
C VAL A 3 6.58 11.66 -8.34
N ASN A 4 5.78 10.88 -9.07
CA ASN A 4 4.76 11.46 -9.93
C ASN A 4 3.61 11.88 -9.03
N GLU A 5 3.53 13.17 -8.73
CA GLU A 5 2.36 13.76 -8.10
C GLU A 5 1.18 13.63 -9.06
N PHE A 6 0.06 13.09 -8.56
CA PHE A 6 -1.19 13.14 -9.31
C PHE A 6 -1.73 14.58 -9.23
N PRO A 7 -2.35 15.11 -10.30
CA PRO A 7 -2.95 16.43 -10.24
C PRO A 7 -4.01 16.49 -9.13
N SER A 8 -4.08 17.63 -8.42
CA SER A 8 -5.02 17.89 -7.30
C SER A 8 -6.50 17.62 -7.63
N SER A 9 -6.85 17.49 -8.92
CA SER A 9 -8.17 17.10 -9.42
C SER A 9 -8.47 15.60 -9.27
N SER A 10 -7.60 14.78 -8.67
CA SER A 10 -7.77 13.32 -8.59
C SER A 10 -8.69 12.85 -7.46
N LEU A 11 -9.03 13.70 -6.49
CA LEU A 11 -9.87 13.33 -5.36
C LEU A 11 -11.28 13.92 -5.50
N GLN A 12 -12.27 13.04 -5.59
CA GLN A 12 -13.68 13.40 -5.58
C GLN A 12 -14.28 13.06 -4.22
N VAL A 13 -14.72 14.08 -3.48
CA VAL A 13 -15.44 13.92 -2.21
C VAL A 13 -16.94 13.92 -2.49
N LEU A 14 -17.59 12.77 -2.32
CA LEU A 14 -19.03 12.61 -2.57
C LEU A 14 -19.90 12.94 -1.34
N ASP A 15 -19.34 12.80 -0.14
CA ASP A 15 -20.03 13.07 1.12
C ASP A 15 -19.30 14.20 1.87
N PRO A 16 -19.96 15.34 2.14
CA PRO A 16 -19.35 16.46 2.87
C PRO A 16 -18.80 16.07 4.25
N ARG A 17 -19.34 15.02 4.89
CA ARG A 17 -18.87 14.56 6.20
C ARG A 17 -17.42 14.06 6.18
N VAL A 18 -16.90 13.61 5.03
CA VAL A 18 -15.51 13.15 4.90
C VAL A 18 -14.55 14.24 4.42
N ALA A 19 -15.06 15.40 4.01
CA ALA A 19 -14.22 16.49 3.50
C ALA A 19 -13.08 16.91 4.45
N PRO A 20 -13.26 16.98 5.79
CA PRO A 20 -12.17 17.33 6.70
C PRO A 20 -11.00 16.33 6.70
N VAL A 21 -11.26 15.05 6.45
CA VAL A 21 -10.22 13.99 6.42
C VAL A 21 -9.23 14.20 5.27
N PHE A 22 -9.71 14.82 4.18
CA PHE A 22 -8.93 15.02 2.96
C PHE A 22 -8.47 16.46 2.74
N ALA A 23 -8.71 17.36 3.71
CA ALA A 23 -8.30 18.76 3.59
C ALA A 23 -6.76 18.86 3.46
N GLY A 24 -6.29 19.33 2.31
CA GLY A 24 -4.84 19.41 2.01
C GLY A 24 -4.18 18.07 1.66
N ALA A 25 -4.96 16.99 1.50
CA ALA A 25 -4.42 15.70 1.10
C ALA A 25 -4.10 15.67 -0.41
N SER A 26 -3.02 14.99 -0.75
CA SER A 26 -2.61 14.73 -2.14
C SER A 26 -2.40 13.23 -2.36
N LEU A 27 -2.94 12.69 -3.45
CA LEU A 27 -2.65 11.31 -3.82
C LEU A 27 -1.19 11.22 -4.32
N ARG A 28 -0.44 10.24 -3.82
CA ARG A 28 0.94 9.97 -4.22
C ARG A 28 1.10 8.52 -4.64
N ARG A 29 1.74 8.28 -5.78
CA ARG A 29 2.15 6.93 -6.18
C ARG A 29 3.44 6.56 -5.46
N LEU A 30 3.35 5.61 -4.52
CA LEU A 30 4.51 5.13 -3.76
C LEU A 30 5.37 4.16 -4.56
N CYS A 31 4.72 3.24 -5.28
CA CYS A 31 5.36 2.12 -5.96
C CYS A 31 4.81 1.91 -7.38
N THR A 32 5.60 1.26 -8.22
CA THR A 32 5.22 0.73 -9.54
C THR A 32 5.90 -0.62 -9.75
N GLY A 33 5.42 -1.43 -10.69
CA GLY A 33 6.08 -2.69 -11.08
C GLY A 33 5.42 -3.97 -10.55
N ALA A 34 4.32 -3.85 -9.80
CA ALA A 34 3.40 -4.96 -9.56
C ALA A 34 2.44 -5.13 -10.74
N ILE A 35 2.02 -6.37 -11.01
CA ILE A 35 0.99 -6.68 -12.02
C ILE A 35 -0.40 -6.45 -11.43
N TRP A 36 -0.64 -6.94 -10.20
CA TRP A 36 -1.90 -6.76 -9.49
C TRP A 36 -1.63 -6.60 -8.00
N SER A 37 -1.86 -5.40 -7.46
CA SER A 37 -1.66 -5.09 -6.04
C SER A 37 -2.94 -5.32 -5.25
N GLU A 38 -2.88 -6.16 -4.22
CA GLU A 38 -4.04 -6.50 -3.38
C GLU A 38 -3.65 -6.77 -1.93
N GLY A 39 -4.66 -6.78 -1.05
CA GLY A 39 -4.51 -7.15 0.36
C GLY A 39 -3.51 -6.30 1.14
N PRO A 40 -3.56 -4.97 1.11
CA PRO A 40 -2.62 -4.15 1.88
C PRO A 40 -2.84 -4.31 3.40
N VAL A 41 -1.75 -4.43 4.15
CA VAL A 41 -1.77 -4.40 5.63
C VAL A 41 -0.63 -3.53 6.16
N TRP A 42 -0.93 -2.72 7.17
CA TRP A 42 0.06 -1.92 7.88
C TRP A 42 0.75 -2.75 8.97
N LEU A 43 2.08 -2.74 9.01
CA LEU A 43 2.90 -3.35 10.06
C LEU A 43 3.46 -2.25 10.98
N PRO A 44 2.90 -2.06 12.19
CA PRO A 44 3.33 -0.98 13.09
C PRO A 44 4.78 -1.10 13.56
N HIS A 45 5.24 -2.33 13.82
CA HIS A 45 6.60 -2.60 14.31
C HIS A 45 7.67 -2.32 13.25
N ASP A 46 7.29 -2.36 11.98
CA ASP A 46 8.19 -2.23 10.83
C ASP A 46 8.06 -0.87 10.11
N ASP A 47 7.13 -0.02 10.53
CA ASP A 47 6.77 1.25 9.85
C ASP A 47 6.60 1.07 8.34
N SER A 48 5.83 0.04 7.96
CA SER A 48 5.71 -0.38 6.57
C SER A 48 4.35 -0.95 6.21
N VAL A 49 4.03 -0.92 4.92
CA VAL A 49 2.86 -1.61 4.35
C VAL A 49 3.32 -2.84 3.58
N LEU A 50 2.67 -3.98 3.81
CA LEU A 50 2.76 -5.16 2.96
C LEU A 50 1.57 -5.24 2.01
N TRP A 51 1.76 -5.79 0.82
CA TRP A 51 0.67 -6.15 -0.09
C TRP A 51 1.14 -7.25 -1.06
N SER A 52 0.19 -7.96 -1.66
CA SER A 52 0.51 -9.00 -2.64
C SER A 52 0.63 -8.45 -4.05
N ASP A 53 1.61 -8.97 -4.79
CA ASP A 53 1.70 -8.88 -6.26
C ASP A 53 1.36 -10.26 -6.84
N ILE A 54 0.05 -10.55 -6.87
CA ILE A 54 -0.49 -11.92 -6.98
C ILE A 54 0.11 -12.68 -8.18
N PRO A 55 0.13 -12.15 -9.41
CA PRO A 55 0.60 -12.91 -10.58
C PRO A 55 2.12 -13.19 -10.54
N ASN A 56 2.90 -12.39 -9.80
CA ASN A 56 4.33 -12.60 -9.62
C ASN A 56 4.66 -13.50 -8.42
N ASN A 57 3.66 -14.11 -7.76
CA ASN A 57 3.82 -15.03 -6.65
C ASN A 57 4.75 -14.50 -5.54
N ARG A 58 4.53 -13.24 -5.13
CA ARG A 58 5.32 -12.55 -4.11
C ARG A 58 4.51 -11.56 -3.29
N ILE A 59 4.98 -11.28 -2.08
CA ILE A 59 4.53 -10.19 -1.22
C ILE A 59 5.56 -9.08 -1.30
N LEU A 60 5.09 -7.85 -1.51
CA LEU A 60 5.88 -6.63 -1.54
C LEU A 60 5.75 -5.87 -0.21
N ARG A 61 6.78 -5.09 0.11
CA ARG A 61 6.83 -4.20 1.28
C ARG A 61 7.21 -2.80 0.81
N TRP A 62 6.65 -1.78 1.44
CA TRP A 62 7.09 -0.40 1.28
C TRP A 62 7.23 0.28 2.63
N SER A 63 8.34 0.98 2.83
CA SER A 63 8.58 1.87 3.97
C SER A 63 9.15 3.19 3.48
N ALA A 64 8.95 4.27 4.24
CA ALA A 64 9.49 5.57 3.86
C ALA A 64 11.04 5.58 3.84
N SER A 65 11.68 4.76 4.67
CA SER A 65 13.14 4.69 4.80
C SER A 65 13.81 3.84 3.72
N ALA A 66 13.17 2.74 3.27
CA ALA A 66 13.77 1.80 2.33
C ALA A 66 13.11 1.79 0.94
N GLY A 67 11.97 2.46 0.76
CA GLY A 67 11.17 2.33 -0.45
C GLY A 67 10.58 0.93 -0.59
N MET A 68 10.34 0.51 -1.84
CA MET A 68 9.75 -0.79 -2.17
C MET A 68 10.80 -1.91 -2.15
N SER A 69 10.46 -3.05 -1.54
CA SER A 69 11.24 -4.28 -1.59
C SER A 69 10.34 -5.51 -1.71
N VAL A 70 10.91 -6.65 -2.10
CA VAL A 70 10.23 -7.95 -1.98
C VAL A 70 10.35 -8.42 -0.52
N TRP A 71 9.25 -8.84 0.07
CA TRP A 71 9.20 -9.37 1.43
C TRP A 71 9.30 -10.90 1.46
N ARG A 72 8.49 -11.58 0.62
CA ARG A 72 8.54 -13.02 0.40
C ARG A 72 8.22 -13.34 -1.05
N GLU A 73 8.81 -14.41 -1.57
CA GLU A 73 8.52 -15.00 -2.87
C GLU A 73 8.03 -16.44 -2.67
N GLN A 74 7.43 -17.03 -3.72
CA GLN A 74 6.93 -18.41 -3.67
C GLN A 74 5.88 -18.60 -2.57
N VAL A 75 4.92 -17.68 -2.51
CA VAL A 75 3.89 -17.56 -1.45
C VAL A 75 2.52 -18.10 -1.89
N GLU A 76 2.50 -19.00 -2.87
CA GLU A 76 1.30 -19.63 -3.42
C GLU A 76 0.16 -18.65 -3.74
N PHE A 77 0.49 -17.52 -4.38
CA PHE A 77 -0.49 -16.53 -4.87
C PHE A 77 -1.39 -15.94 -3.77
N THR A 78 -0.86 -15.78 -2.55
CA THR A 78 -1.54 -15.14 -1.41
C THR A 78 -2.17 -13.80 -1.81
N ASN A 79 -3.39 -13.52 -1.36
CA ASN A 79 -4.13 -12.29 -1.68
C ASN A 79 -4.24 -11.37 -0.45
N GLY A 80 -5.21 -11.63 0.43
CA GLY A 80 -5.50 -10.78 1.58
C GLY A 80 -4.54 -11.01 2.75
N HIS A 81 -4.31 -9.94 3.52
CA HIS A 81 -3.53 -9.96 4.75
C HIS A 81 -4.31 -9.28 5.87
N VAL A 82 -4.12 -9.76 7.09
CA VAL A 82 -4.66 -9.17 8.31
C VAL A 82 -3.68 -9.43 9.43
N LEU A 83 -3.62 -8.54 10.42
CA LEU A 83 -2.91 -8.84 11.66
C LEU A 83 -3.89 -9.42 12.67
N ASP A 84 -3.48 -10.47 13.38
CA ASP A 84 -4.19 -10.90 14.57
C ASP A 84 -4.00 -9.89 15.73
N ASN A 85 -4.65 -10.15 16.87
CA ASN A 85 -4.58 -9.25 18.03
C ASN A 85 -3.18 -9.18 18.67
N GLU A 86 -2.30 -10.12 18.36
CA GLU A 86 -0.92 -10.15 18.82
C GLU A 86 0.03 -9.47 17.80
N GLY A 87 -0.50 -9.07 16.63
CA GLY A 87 0.26 -8.44 15.57
C GLY A 87 0.93 -9.42 14.62
N ASN A 88 0.56 -10.71 14.64
CA ASN A 88 1.06 -11.70 13.68
C ASN A 88 0.31 -11.58 12.36
N LEU A 89 1.04 -11.76 11.27
CA LEU A 89 0.53 -11.80 9.89
C LEU A 89 -0.02 -13.19 9.53
#